data_AF-A0A530QNT6-F1
#
_entry.id   AF-A0A530QNT6-F1
#
_cell.length_a   1.000
_cell.length_b   1.000
_cell.length_c   1.000
_cell.angle_alpha   90.00
_cell.angle_beta   90.00
_cell.angle_gamma   90.00
#
_symmetry.space_group_name_H-M   'P 1'
#
loop_
_entity.id
_entity.type
_entity.pdbx_description
1 polymer ?
#
loop_
_entity_poly.entity_id
_entity_poly.type
_entity_poly.pdbx_seq_one_letter_code
_entity_poly.pdbx_strand_id
1 'polypeptide(L)'
;ACGMGTVAAGQAFVSLGTSGVLFAANAAYLPNPESAVHTFCHALPDTWHQMGVILSATDSLNWLSEISGKGAGELTAELGDTLKAPTGVSFLPYLSGERTPHNDSAIRGAFTGLAHESSRAVLTQAVVEGVAFAFRDSLEALATAGTTLTRVTAIGGGSRSRYWL
;
A
#
# COMPACT_ATOMS: atom_id res chain seq x y z
N ALA A 1 4.16 2.54 15.91
CA ALA A 1 4.00 3.99 16.11
C ALA A 1 5.01 4.54 17.12
N CYS A 2 4.86 4.33 18.44
CA CYS A 2 5.77 4.87 19.45
C CYS A 2 7.26 4.55 19.21
N GLY A 3 7.60 3.29 18.91
CA GLY A 3 8.99 2.90 18.66
C GLY A 3 9.64 3.52 17.41
N MET A 4 8.83 4.07 16.49
CA MET A 4 9.32 4.76 15.30
C MET A 4 9.18 6.28 15.40
N GLY A 5 8.70 6.79 16.54
CA GLY A 5 8.43 8.21 16.73
C GLY A 5 7.24 8.76 15.96
N THR A 6 6.38 7.92 15.37
CA THR A 6 5.13 8.36 14.70
C THR A 6 4.05 8.60 15.76
N VAL A 7 4.10 9.76 16.42
CA VAL A 7 3.23 10.07 17.56
C VAL A 7 2.59 11.45 17.50
N ALA A 8 3.05 12.32 16.60
CA ALA A 8 2.50 13.66 16.43
C ALA A 8 1.63 13.76 15.17
N ALA A 9 0.67 14.68 15.19
CA ALA A 9 -0.24 14.91 14.06
C ALA A 9 0.52 15.12 12.73
N GLY A 10 0.05 14.45 11.68
CA GLY A 10 0.63 14.51 10.33
C GLY A 10 1.87 13.65 10.12
N GLN A 11 2.37 12.99 11.17
CA GLN A 11 3.36 11.93 11.03
C GLN A 11 2.67 10.63 10.69
N ALA A 12 3.24 9.92 9.71
CA ALA A 12 2.75 8.62 9.28
C ALA A 12 3.89 7.64 9.03
N PHE A 13 3.51 6.37 8.94
CA PHE A 13 4.35 5.36 8.34
C PHE A 13 3.54 4.48 7.38
N VAL A 14 4.22 4.02 6.34
CA VAL A 14 3.73 2.97 5.44
C VAL A 14 4.48 1.68 5.79
N SER A 15 3.73 0.63 6.08
CA SER A 15 4.27 -0.70 6.28
C SER A 15 4.01 -1.57 5.06
N LEU A 16 5.05 -1.83 4.28
CA LEU A 16 5.07 -2.77 3.16
C LEU A 16 5.36 -4.20 3.68
N GLY A 17 4.39 -4.77 4.40
CA GLY A 17 4.39 -6.18 4.79
C GLY A 17 3.55 -7.04 3.83
N THR A 18 3.25 -8.28 4.23
CA THR A 18 2.31 -9.16 3.51
C THR A 18 1.02 -8.41 3.19
N SER A 19 0.42 -7.80 4.21
CA SER A 19 -0.56 -6.72 4.07
C SER A 19 0.12 -5.35 4.19
N GLY A 20 -0.49 -4.36 3.55
CA GLY A 20 -0.08 -2.97 3.61
C GLY A 20 -0.82 -2.22 4.72
N VAL A 21 -0.12 -1.35 5.45
CA VAL A 21 -0.74 -0.45 6.42
C VAL A 21 -0.23 0.96 6.21
N LEU A 22 -1.14 1.91 6.01
CA LEU A 22 -0.87 3.34 6.13
C LEU A 22 -1.37 3.80 7.50
N PHE A 23 -0.45 4.07 8.42
CA PHE A 23 -0.77 4.56 9.75
C PHE A 23 -0.52 6.06 9.82
N ALA A 24 -1.45 6.82 10.41
CA ALA A 24 -1.29 8.25 10.66
C ALA A 24 -1.64 8.57 12.11
N ALA A 25 -0.78 9.34 12.79
CA ALA A 25 -1.09 9.87 14.11
C ALA A 25 -1.91 11.17 14.00
N ASN A 26 -2.85 11.37 14.92
CA ASN A 26 -3.80 12.47 14.91
C ASN A 26 -3.92 13.10 16.31
N ALA A 27 -4.11 14.42 16.36
CA ALA A 27 -4.36 15.17 17.60
C ALA A 27 -5.83 15.17 18.04
N ALA A 28 -6.72 14.60 17.22
CA ALA A 28 -8.15 14.52 17.48
C ALA A 28 -8.71 13.21 16.91
N TYR A 29 -9.87 12.80 17.40
CA TYR A 29 -10.62 11.68 16.85
C TYR A 29 -11.24 12.06 15.49
N LEU A 30 -10.74 11.44 14.42
CA LEU A 30 -11.13 11.72 13.03
C LEU A 30 -11.66 10.44 12.35
N PRO A 31 -12.90 9.99 12.61
CA PRO A 31 -13.41 8.74 12.05
C PRO A 31 -13.81 8.86 10.57
N ASN A 32 -13.57 7.79 9.79
CA ASN A 32 -14.17 7.61 8.46
C ASN A 32 -14.47 6.12 8.17
N PRO A 33 -15.44 5.52 8.89
CA PRO A 33 -15.80 4.12 8.70
C PRO A 33 -16.45 3.85 7.34
N GLU A 34 -17.09 4.85 6.73
CA GLU A 34 -17.71 4.73 5.40
C GLU A 34 -16.69 4.44 4.31
N SER A 35 -15.47 5.01 4.41
CA SER A 35 -14.32 4.64 3.57
C SER A 35 -13.45 3.55 4.18
N ALA A 36 -13.99 2.76 5.12
CA ALA A 36 -13.28 1.65 5.78
C ALA A 36 -11.93 2.03 6.43
N VAL A 37 -11.79 3.27 6.88
CA VAL A 37 -10.62 3.74 7.65
C VAL A 37 -10.83 3.39 9.12
N HIS A 38 -9.87 2.69 9.71
CA HIS A 38 -9.90 2.44 11.14
C HIS A 38 -9.44 3.68 11.90
N THR A 39 -10.09 4.01 13.01
CA THR A 39 -9.71 5.12 13.88
C THR A 39 -9.76 4.68 15.34
N PHE A 40 -8.64 4.76 16.04
CA PHE A 40 -8.51 4.30 17.42
C PHE A 40 -7.76 5.32 18.28
N CYS A 41 -7.87 5.18 19.60
CA CYS A 41 -7.02 5.93 20.53
C CYS A 41 -5.56 5.52 20.35
N HIS A 42 -4.64 6.48 20.43
CA HIS A 42 -3.21 6.21 20.48
C HIS A 42 -2.81 5.85 21.93
N ALA A 43 -1.61 5.31 22.11
CA ALA A 43 -1.04 5.00 23.42
C ALA A 43 -0.68 6.24 24.27
N LEU A 44 -0.76 7.45 23.70
CA LEU A 44 -0.46 8.69 24.42
C LEU A 44 -1.76 9.42 24.77
N PRO A 45 -1.80 10.18 25.88
CA PRO A 45 -2.95 11.02 26.23
C PRO A 45 -3.33 11.96 25.07
N ASP A 46 -4.64 12.21 24.91
CA ASP A 46 -5.20 13.15 23.94
C ASP A 46 -4.68 12.96 22.50
N THR A 47 -4.39 11.71 22.14
CA THR A 47 -3.83 11.36 20.83
C THR A 47 -4.61 10.17 20.26
N TRP A 48 -4.84 10.21 18.94
CA TRP A 48 -5.52 9.17 18.17
C TRP A 48 -4.66 8.73 17.00
N HIS A 49 -5.09 7.68 16.31
CA HIS A 49 -4.53 7.32 15.03
C HIS A 49 -5.56 6.75 14.07
N GLN A 50 -5.26 6.88 12.79
CA GLN A 50 -5.96 6.23 11.70
C GLN A 50 -5.12 5.13 11.07
N MET A 51 -5.80 4.16 10.46
CA MET A 51 -5.15 3.14 9.63
C MET A 51 -5.97 2.88 8.36
N GLY A 52 -5.34 3.08 7.21
CA GLY A 52 -5.74 2.45 5.96
C GLY A 52 -5.08 1.09 5.84
N VAL A 53 -5.83 0.08 5.39
CA VAL A 53 -5.31 -1.29 5.29
C VAL A 53 -5.54 -1.85 3.90
N ILE A 54 -4.45 -2.31 3.31
CA ILE A 54 -4.37 -2.97 1.99
C ILE A 54 -4.16 -4.46 2.25
N LEU A 55 -5.10 -5.29 1.82
CA LEU A 55 -5.11 -6.70 2.22
C LEU A 55 -3.95 -7.51 1.64
N SER A 56 -3.52 -7.19 0.41
CA SER A 56 -2.38 -7.82 -0.25
C SER A 56 -1.42 -6.74 -0.77
N ALA A 57 -0.31 -6.52 -0.05
CA ALA A 57 0.75 -5.59 -0.47
C ALA A 57 1.95 -6.39 -1.02
N THR A 58 2.93 -6.77 -0.18
CA THR A 58 4.01 -7.64 -0.69
C THR A 58 3.52 -9.02 -1.07
N ASP A 59 2.36 -9.43 -0.55
CA ASP A 59 1.71 -10.68 -0.94
C ASP A 59 1.33 -10.72 -2.43
N SER A 60 0.97 -9.59 -3.04
CA SER A 60 0.74 -9.52 -4.49
C SER A 60 1.99 -9.83 -5.30
N LEU A 61 3.16 -9.42 -4.80
CA LEU A 61 4.44 -9.75 -5.43
C LEU A 61 4.82 -11.21 -5.19
N ASN A 62 4.53 -11.77 -4.02
CA ASN A 62 4.72 -13.20 -3.73
C ASN A 62 3.85 -14.07 -4.66
N TRP A 63 2.59 -13.70 -4.85
CA TRP A 63 1.68 -14.35 -5.78
C TRP A 63 2.22 -14.33 -7.22
N LEU A 64 2.72 -13.19 -7.70
CA LEU A 64 3.35 -13.12 -9.03
C LEU A 64 4.65 -13.96 -9.09
N SER A 65 5.40 -14.02 -7.99
CA SER A 65 6.60 -14.84 -7.84
C SER A 65 6.28 -16.33 -8.01
N GLU A 66 5.20 -16.82 -7.41
CA GLU A 66 4.72 -18.20 -7.59
C GLU A 66 4.33 -18.49 -9.05
N ILE A 67 3.61 -17.58 -9.71
CA ILE A 67 3.18 -17.74 -11.10
C ILE A 67 4.37 -17.76 -12.07
N SER A 68 5.34 -16.87 -11.85
CA SER A 68 6.46 -16.69 -12.76
C SER A 68 7.64 -17.62 -12.48
N GLY A 69 7.63 -18.35 -11.36
CA GLY A 69 8.73 -19.21 -10.92
C GLY A 69 9.99 -18.43 -10.55
N LYS A 70 9.87 -17.14 -10.23
CA LYS A 70 10.97 -16.24 -9.88
C LYS A 70 10.73 -15.62 -8.51
N GLY A 71 11.75 -15.61 -7.64
CA GLY A 71 11.58 -15.05 -6.31
C GLY A 71 11.19 -13.57 -6.34
N ALA A 72 10.36 -13.13 -5.40
CA ALA A 72 9.90 -11.73 -5.32
C ALA A 72 11.05 -10.69 -5.37
N GLY A 73 12.18 -10.99 -4.73
CA GLY A 73 13.38 -10.13 -4.79
C GLY A 73 14.10 -10.14 -6.15
N GLU A 74 14.05 -11.25 -6.90
CA GLU A 74 14.57 -11.29 -8.28
C GLU A 74 13.67 -10.47 -9.21
N LEU A 75 12.35 -10.55 -9.03
CA LEU A 75 11.39 -9.78 -9.82
C LEU A 75 11.62 -8.28 -9.67
N THR A 76 11.75 -7.78 -8.43
CA THR A 76 12.03 -6.35 -8.21
C THR A 76 13.43 -5.96 -8.66
N ALA A 77 14.43 -6.84 -8.52
CA ALA A 77 15.77 -6.59 -9.05
C ALA A 77 15.81 -6.47 -10.58
N GLU A 78 14.98 -7.24 -11.30
CA GLU A 78 14.84 -7.16 -12.77
C GLU A 78 14.31 -5.79 -13.23
N LEU A 79 13.56 -5.07 -12.38
CA LEU A 79 13.14 -3.70 -12.67
C LEU A 79 14.30 -2.70 -12.65
N GLY A 80 15.34 -2.97 -11.85
CA GLY A 80 16.44 -2.06 -11.53
C GLY A 80 16.02 -0.98 -10.52
N ASP A 81 16.90 0.00 -10.30
CA ASP A 81 16.70 1.07 -9.30
C ASP A 81 16.11 2.36 -9.89
N THR A 82 15.94 2.44 -11.21
CA THR A 82 15.45 3.64 -11.88
C THR A 82 13.97 3.51 -12.16
N LEU A 83 13.18 4.42 -11.61
CA LEU A 83 11.74 4.47 -11.84
C LEU A 83 11.44 4.61 -13.33
N LYS A 84 10.47 3.83 -13.81
CA LYS A 84 10.03 3.83 -15.21
C LYS A 84 8.67 4.51 -15.29
N ALA A 85 8.34 5.06 -16.46
CA ALA A 85 6.97 5.50 -16.71
C ALA A 85 6.01 4.29 -16.66
N PRO A 86 4.78 4.46 -16.14
CA PRO A 86 3.76 3.42 -16.21
C PRO A 86 3.52 2.96 -17.65
N THR A 87 3.22 1.69 -17.80
CA THR A 87 2.90 1.10 -19.11
C THR A 87 1.38 1.17 -19.37
N GLY A 88 0.90 0.46 -20.40
CA GLY A 88 -0.54 0.26 -20.60
C GLY A 88 -1.15 -0.79 -19.66
N VAL A 89 -0.34 -1.54 -18.91
CA VAL A 89 -0.81 -2.60 -18.01
C VAL A 89 -1.08 -2.04 -16.62
N SER A 90 -2.25 -2.35 -16.06
CA SER A 90 -2.61 -2.02 -14.68
C SER A 90 -2.91 -3.28 -13.87
N PHE A 91 -2.61 -3.24 -12.58
CA PHE A 91 -2.88 -4.32 -11.63
C PHE A 91 -3.73 -3.82 -10.46
N LEU A 92 -4.81 -4.56 -10.15
CA LEU A 92 -5.60 -4.37 -8.95
C LEU A 92 -5.15 -5.38 -7.87
N PRO A 93 -4.63 -4.93 -6.71
CA PRO A 93 -4.04 -5.81 -5.70
C PRO A 93 -5.07 -6.52 -4.80
N TYR A 94 -6.31 -6.69 -5.25
CA TYR A 94 -7.42 -7.18 -4.43
C TYR A 94 -7.50 -8.72 -4.34
N LEU A 95 -6.36 -9.41 -4.25
CA LEU A 95 -6.31 -10.88 -4.29
C LEU A 95 -7.14 -11.53 -3.18
N SER A 96 -7.32 -10.85 -2.05
CA SER A 96 -8.11 -11.29 -0.89
C SER A 96 -9.39 -10.46 -0.68
N GLY A 97 -9.92 -9.81 -1.72
CA GLY A 97 -10.81 -8.66 -1.56
C GLY A 97 -10.01 -7.40 -1.20
N GLU A 98 -10.71 -6.36 -0.75
CA GLU A 98 -10.04 -5.17 -0.23
C GLU A 98 -10.80 -4.51 0.92
N ARG A 99 -10.04 -3.94 1.85
CA ARG A 99 -10.59 -3.23 3.00
C ARG A 99 -10.65 -1.73 2.77
N THR A 100 -9.56 -1.00 2.85
CA THR A 100 -9.60 0.45 2.60
C THR A 100 -9.39 0.72 1.10
N PRO A 101 -10.27 1.46 0.41
CA PRO A 101 -11.44 2.18 0.91
C PRO A 101 -12.80 1.46 0.74
N HIS A 102 -12.82 0.27 0.14
CA HIS A 102 -14.05 -0.33 -0.40
C HIS A 102 -14.85 -1.21 0.56
N ASN A 103 -14.19 -1.87 1.50
CA ASN A 103 -14.73 -2.93 2.36
C ASN A 103 -15.48 -4.02 1.58
N ASP A 104 -14.86 -4.52 0.52
CA ASP A 104 -15.43 -5.48 -0.42
C ASP A 104 -14.69 -6.82 -0.32
N SER A 105 -15.39 -7.85 0.14
CA SER A 105 -14.85 -9.21 0.29
C SER A 105 -15.03 -10.08 -0.96
N ALA A 106 -15.81 -9.63 -1.94
CA ALA A 106 -16.14 -10.36 -3.16
C ALA A 106 -15.22 -9.98 -4.33
N ILE A 107 -14.75 -8.73 -4.40
CA ILE A 107 -13.83 -8.26 -5.45
C ILE A 107 -12.53 -9.07 -5.45
N ARG A 108 -11.90 -9.24 -6.62
CA ARG A 108 -10.65 -9.99 -6.77
C ARG A 108 -9.63 -9.20 -7.57
N GLY A 109 -8.36 -9.59 -7.45
CA GLY A 109 -7.27 -8.98 -8.20
C GLY A 109 -7.41 -9.20 -9.71
N ALA A 110 -6.87 -8.27 -10.49
CA ALA A 110 -6.96 -8.29 -11.94
C ALA A 110 -5.75 -7.62 -12.59
N PHE A 111 -5.30 -8.17 -13.71
CA PHE A 111 -4.50 -7.44 -14.68
C PHE A 111 -5.42 -6.92 -15.79
N THR A 112 -5.22 -5.68 -16.21
CA THR A 112 -5.92 -5.07 -17.35
C THR A 112 -4.92 -4.42 -18.28
N GLY A 113 -5.30 -4.24 -19.56
CA GLY A 113 -4.43 -3.60 -20.56
C GLY A 113 -3.27 -4.48 -21.06
N LEU A 114 -3.38 -5.81 -20.92
CA LEU A 114 -2.38 -6.74 -21.44
C LEU A 114 -2.27 -6.68 -22.97
N ALA A 115 -1.04 -6.72 -23.45
CA ALA A 115 -0.68 -6.80 -24.87
C ALA A 115 0.39 -7.89 -25.08
N HIS A 116 0.72 -8.21 -26.33
CA HIS A 116 1.72 -9.25 -26.62
C HIS A 116 3.12 -8.88 -26.08
N GLU A 117 3.38 -7.59 -25.93
CA GLU A 117 4.62 -7.02 -25.42
C GLU A 117 4.68 -6.99 -23.88
N SER A 118 3.62 -7.39 -23.18
CA SER A 118 3.55 -7.44 -21.72
C SER A 118 4.47 -8.54 -21.15
N SER A 119 5.75 -8.21 -21.02
CA SER A 119 6.76 -9.09 -20.43
C SER A 119 6.58 -9.25 -18.92
N ARG A 120 7.27 -10.24 -18.31
CA ARG A 120 7.29 -10.42 -16.85
C ARG A 120 7.67 -9.12 -16.12
N ALA A 121 8.68 -8.39 -16.59
CA ALA A 121 9.09 -7.13 -15.99
C ALA A 121 7.96 -6.07 -16.05
N VAL A 122 7.18 -6.03 -17.13
CA VAL A 122 6.00 -5.16 -17.23
C VAL A 122 4.94 -5.55 -16.20
N LEU A 123 4.68 -6.84 -16.02
CA LEU A 123 3.73 -7.33 -15.01
C LEU A 123 4.22 -7.04 -13.59
N THR A 124 5.51 -7.21 -13.31
CA THR A 124 6.11 -6.87 -12.01
C THR A 124 5.99 -5.38 -11.72
N GLN A 125 6.29 -4.53 -12.71
CA GLN A 125 6.11 -3.09 -12.58
C GLN A 125 4.65 -2.74 -12.27
N ALA A 126 3.70 -3.32 -13.01
CA ALA A 126 2.28 -3.09 -12.78
C ALA A 126 1.83 -3.54 -11.37
N VAL A 127 2.34 -4.64 -10.82
CA VAL A 127 2.04 -5.07 -9.44
C VAL A 127 2.53 -4.05 -8.42
N VAL A 128 3.77 -3.59 -8.56
CA VAL A 128 4.38 -2.58 -7.68
C VAL A 128 3.58 -1.27 -7.73
N GLU A 129 3.23 -0.82 -8.94
CA GLU A 129 2.39 0.36 -9.17
C GLU A 129 0.98 0.20 -8.60
N GLY A 130 0.34 -0.95 -8.79
CA GLY A 130 -1.00 -1.25 -8.29
C GLY A 130 -1.09 -1.17 -6.76
N VAL A 131 -0.09 -1.70 -6.05
CA VAL A 131 -0.02 -1.57 -4.59
C VAL A 131 0.27 -0.12 -4.18
N ALA A 132 1.10 0.61 -4.93
CA ALA A 132 1.33 2.03 -4.67
C ALA A 132 0.04 2.86 -4.85
N PHE A 133 -0.80 2.53 -5.84
CA PHE A 133 -2.12 3.13 -6.01
C PHE A 133 -3.07 2.77 -4.86
N ALA A 134 -3.04 1.54 -4.33
CA ALA A 134 -3.83 1.21 -3.14
C ALA A 134 -3.41 2.01 -1.89
N PHE A 135 -2.11 2.33 -1.74
CA PHE A 135 -1.65 3.28 -0.72
C PHE A 135 -2.12 4.70 -0.99
N ARG A 136 -2.19 5.11 -2.27
CA ARG A 136 -2.75 6.39 -2.66
C ARG A 136 -4.24 6.48 -2.32
N ASP A 137 -5.02 5.45 -2.58
CA ASP A 137 -6.44 5.38 -2.20
C ASP A 137 -6.61 5.47 -0.67
N SER A 138 -5.76 4.76 0.08
CA SER A 138 -5.73 4.88 1.55
C SER A 138 -5.38 6.30 1.99
N LEU A 139 -4.42 6.96 1.35
CA LEU A 139 -4.06 8.35 1.64
C LEU A 139 -5.24 9.29 1.41
N GLU A 140 -5.98 9.12 0.31
CA GLU A 140 -7.15 9.93 -0.01
C GLU A 140 -8.31 9.70 0.96
N ALA A 141 -8.52 8.45 1.41
CA ALA A 141 -9.50 8.12 2.43
C ALA A 141 -9.20 8.78 3.79
N LEU A 142 -7.91 8.80 4.19
CA LEU A 142 -7.43 9.51 5.38
C LEU A 142 -7.57 11.04 5.22
N ALA A 143 -7.26 11.58 4.04
CA ALA A 143 -7.39 12.99 3.74
C ALA A 143 -8.84 13.48 3.82
N THR A 144 -9.78 12.68 3.31
CA THR A 144 -11.22 12.94 3.39
C THR A 144 -11.72 12.98 4.86
N ALA A 145 -11.06 12.24 5.74
CA ALA A 145 -11.33 12.26 7.18
C ALA A 145 -10.70 13.46 7.91
N GLY A 146 -9.99 14.36 7.21
CA GLY A 146 -9.35 15.55 7.79
C GLY A 146 -7.86 15.39 8.12
N THR A 147 -7.23 14.28 7.73
CA THR A 147 -5.80 14.05 8.01
C THR A 147 -4.92 14.58 6.89
N THR A 148 -3.95 15.44 7.23
CA THR A 148 -2.89 15.86 6.30
C THR A 148 -1.57 15.26 6.73
N LEU A 149 -0.92 14.49 5.85
CA LEU A 149 0.39 13.91 6.13
C LEU A 149 1.50 14.88 5.71
N THR A 150 2.45 15.13 6.60
CA THR A 150 3.62 15.98 6.35
C THR A 150 4.90 15.16 6.22
N ARG A 151 4.92 13.95 6.79
CA ARG A 151 6.04 13.03 6.71
C ARG A 151 5.56 11.59 6.76
N VAL A 152 6.06 10.78 5.84
CA VAL A 152 5.80 9.34 5.78
C VAL A 152 7.13 8.59 5.85
N THR A 153 7.23 7.62 6.76
CA THR A 153 8.36 6.70 6.87
C THR A 153 7.97 5.34 6.30
N ALA A 154 8.76 4.77 5.39
CA ALA A 154 8.52 3.42 4.87
C ALA A 154 9.24 2.36 5.73
N ILE A 155 8.51 1.29 6.07
CA ILE A 155 9.02 0.10 6.76
C ILE A 155 8.47 -1.18 6.12
N GLY A 156 8.92 -2.34 6.61
CA GLY A 156 8.46 -3.65 6.15
C GLY A 156 9.39 -4.29 5.13
N GLY A 157 9.07 -5.52 4.70
CA GLY A 157 9.91 -6.26 3.76
C GLY A 157 10.02 -5.58 2.39
N GLY A 158 8.93 -4.98 1.90
CA GLY A 158 8.88 -4.30 0.62
C GLY A 158 9.71 -3.01 0.58
N SER A 159 9.98 -2.37 1.72
CA SER A 159 10.80 -1.15 1.79
C SER A 159 12.30 -1.40 1.51
N ARG A 160 12.69 -2.65 1.25
CA ARG A 160 14.04 -3.00 0.75
C ARG A 160 14.18 -2.80 -0.75
N SER A 161 13.07 -2.69 -1.49
CA SER A 161 13.07 -2.41 -2.93
C SER A 161 13.20 -0.92 -3.16
N ARG A 162 14.33 -0.48 -3.73
CA ARG A 162 14.53 0.94 -4.05
C ARG A 162 13.57 1.45 -5.11
N TYR A 163 13.19 0.61 -6.07
CA TYR A 163 12.20 0.96 -7.09
C TYR A 163 10.81 1.23 -6.51
N TRP A 164 10.45 0.59 -5.39
CA TRP A 164 9.12 0.70 -4.78
C TRP A 164 8.99 1.94 -3.85
N LEU A 165 10.11 2.60 -3.53
CA LEU A 165 10.16 3.79 -2.68
C LEU A 165 10.36 5.05 -3.53
#